data_AF-A0AAP0BQH3-F1
#
_entry.id   AF-A0AAP0BQH3-F1
#
_cell.length_a   1.000
_cell.length_b   1.000
_cell.length_c   1.000
_cell.angle_alpha   90.00
_cell.angle_beta   90.00
_cell.angle_gamma   90.00
#
_symmetry.space_group_name_H-M   'P 1'
#
loop_
_entity.id
_entity.type
_entity.pdbx_description
1 polymer ?
#
loop_
_entity_poly.entity_id
_entity_poly.type
_entity_poly.pdbx_seq_one_letter_code
_entity_poly.pdbx_strand_id
1 'polypeptide(L)'
;MFNHAHSSLRSVIERSFGVWKKKWAILRDMPSYSFDKQARIVIATMTLHNFIRRHPSRVDIDFIESEQRDPCLGMISQRREEDCSDTAAGVEEMIALRDIIADQVFEART
;
A
#
# COMPACT_ATOMS: atom_id res chain seq x y z
N MET A 1 6.04 22.56 -12.04
CA MET A 1 5.65 21.17 -11.71
C MET A 1 6.73 20.37 -10.98
N PHE A 2 8.02 20.51 -11.29
CA PHE A 2 9.11 19.74 -10.63
C PHE A 2 9.15 19.89 -9.10
N ASN A 3 9.03 21.12 -8.59
CA ASN A 3 9.04 21.38 -7.15
C ASN A 3 7.86 20.74 -6.42
N HIS A 4 6.68 20.70 -7.04
CA HIS A 4 5.49 20.10 -6.41
C HIS A 4 5.63 18.58 -6.31
N ALA A 5 6.08 17.91 -7.38
CA ALA A 5 6.31 16.47 -7.37
C ALA A 5 7.42 16.08 -6.38
N HIS A 6 8.51 16.85 -6.35
CA HIS A 6 9.62 16.64 -5.43
C HIS A 6 9.20 16.83 -3.96
N SER A 7 8.50 17.93 -3.66
CA SER A 7 8.00 18.19 -2.30
C SER A 7 6.97 17.16 -1.86
N SER A 8 6.03 16.76 -2.73
CA SER A 8 5.04 15.72 -2.41
C SER A 8 5.70 14.39 -2.08
N LEU A 9 6.65 13.92 -2.91
CA LEU A 9 7.38 12.68 -2.64
C LEU A 9 8.14 12.75 -1.32
N ARG A 10 8.81 13.87 -1.07
CA ARG A 10 9.53 14.09 0.21
C ARG A 10 8.56 14.01 1.40
N SER A 11 7.40 14.64 1.31
CA SER A 11 6.40 14.61 2.38
C SER A 11 5.88 13.19 2.64
N VAL A 12 5.64 12.38 1.60
CA VAL A 12 5.24 10.97 1.75
C VAL A 12 6.31 10.16 2.47
N ILE A 13 7.58 10.34 2.08
CA ILE A 13 8.72 9.65 2.69
C ILE A 13 8.87 10.03 4.16
N GLU A 14 8.87 11.33 4.49
CA GLU A 14 9.03 11.83 5.85
C GLU A 14 7.92 11.33 6.78
N ARG A 15 6.65 11.35 6.34
CA ARG A 15 5.53 10.84 7.14
C ARG A 15 5.59 9.34 7.34
N SER A 16 5.94 8.59 6.29
CA SER A 16 6.11 7.13 6.38
C SER A 16 7.17 6.77 7.44
N PHE A 17 8.30 7.47 7.43
CA PHE A 17 9.32 7.32 8.47
C PHE A 17 8.84 7.78 9.85
N GLY A 18 7.99 8.81 9.92
CA GLY A 18 7.37 9.29 11.16
C GLY A 18 6.48 8.23 11.82
N VAL A 19 5.55 7.63 11.06
CA VAL A 19 4.69 6.54 11.55
C VAL A 19 5.52 5.34 11.97
N TRP A 20 6.49 4.96 11.14
CA TRP A 20 7.38 3.84 11.45
C TRP A 20 8.16 4.06 12.76
N LYS A 21 8.74 5.24 12.97
CA LYS A 21 9.44 5.57 14.24
C LYS A 21 8.48 5.65 15.44
N LYS A 22 7.24 6.09 15.27
CA LYS A 22 6.20 6.10 16.33
C LYS A 22 5.86 4.67 16.77
N LYS A 23 5.73 3.76 15.81
CA LYS A 23 5.32 2.36 16.02
C LYS A 23 6.43 1.50 16.63
N TRP A 24 7.68 1.75 16.26
CA TRP A 24 8.83 1.00 16.77
C TRP A 24 9.66 1.86 17.73
N ALA A 25 9.35 1.78 19.03
CA ALA A 25 10.04 2.55 20.08
C ALA A 25 11.57 2.39 20.07
N ILE A 26 12.08 1.21 19.67
CA ILE A 26 13.52 0.93 19.53
C ILE A 26 14.20 1.85 18.50
N LEU A 27 13.46 2.37 17.52
CA LEU A 27 13.99 3.30 16.51
C LEU A 27 14.00 4.75 17.00
N ARG A 28 13.16 5.08 17.99
CA ARG A 28 13.14 6.40 18.62
C ARG A 28 14.27 6.52 19.64
N ASP A 29 14.41 5.49 20.47
CA ASP A 29 15.34 5.45 21.58
C ASP A 29 16.37 4.32 21.35
N MET A 30 17.17 4.46 20.26
CA MET A 30 18.13 3.45 19.83
C MET A 30 19.24 3.27 20.88
N PRO A 31 19.40 2.08 21.48
CA PRO A 31 20.49 1.83 22.43
C PRO A 31 21.86 1.93 21.74
N SER A 32 22.91 2.11 22.53
CA SER A 32 24.30 2.18 22.05
C SER A 32 24.81 0.81 21.58
N TYR A 33 24.30 0.37 20.44
CA TYR A 33 24.78 -0.78 19.71
C TYR A 33 25.82 -0.35 18.66
N SER A 34 26.64 -1.30 18.21
CA SER A 34 27.50 -1.07 17.05
C SER A 34 26.66 -0.71 15.83
N PHE A 35 27.23 0.05 14.89
CA PHE A 35 26.54 0.49 13.68
C PHE A 35 25.93 -0.69 12.89
N ASP A 36 26.65 -1.81 12.77
CA ASP A 36 26.15 -3.02 12.12
C ASP A 36 24.87 -3.56 12.79
N LYS A 37 24.81 -3.55 14.13
CA LYS A 37 23.59 -3.97 14.87
C LYS A 37 22.45 -2.98 14.67
N GLN A 38 22.72 -1.67 14.70
CA GLN A 38 21.70 -0.65 14.43
C GLN A 38 21.12 -0.80 13.01
N ALA A 39 21.97 -1.05 12.01
CA ALA A 39 21.54 -1.30 10.63
C ALA A 39 20.65 -2.56 10.53
N ARG A 40 21.01 -3.65 11.20
CA ARG A 40 20.19 -4.87 11.25
C ARG A 40 18.83 -4.63 11.90
N ILE A 41 18.77 -3.85 12.98
CA ILE A 41 17.50 -3.45 13.64
C ILE A 41 16.62 -2.67 12.68
N VAL A 42 17.19 -1.69 11.96
CA VAL A 42 16.49 -0.90 10.94
C VAL A 42 15.92 -1.80 9.84
N ILE A 43 16.73 -2.71 9.29
CA ILE A 43 16.30 -3.61 8.21
C ILE A 43 15.20 -4.57 8.70
N ALA A 44 15.36 -5.15 9.88
CA ALA A 44 14.39 -6.09 10.46
C ALA A 44 13.04 -5.40 10.71
N THR A 45 13.06 -4.22 11.35
CA THR A 45 11.83 -3.46 11.63
C THR A 45 11.17 -2.93 10.35
N MET A 46 11.93 -2.55 9.32
CA MET A 46 11.36 -2.22 8.00
C MET A 46 10.72 -3.43 7.32
N THR A 47 11.40 -4.57 7.34
CA THR A 47 10.89 -5.81 6.73
C THR A 47 9.58 -6.23 7.40
N LEU A 48 9.54 -6.22 8.73
CA LEU A 48 8.35 -6.57 9.50
C LEU A 48 7.22 -5.55 9.29
N HIS A 49 7.53 -4.26 9.24
CA HIS A 49 6.54 -3.23 8.92
C HIS A 49 5.92 -3.45 7.53
N ASN A 50 6.76 -3.70 6.51
CA ASN A 50 6.31 -3.98 5.15
C ASN A 50 5.51 -5.28 5.05
N PHE A 51 5.91 -6.31 5.79
CA PHE A 51 5.20 -7.58 5.86
C PHE A 51 3.78 -7.38 6.41
N ILE A 52 3.66 -6.77 7.59
CA ILE A 52 2.36 -6.50 8.22
C ILE A 52 1.45 -5.68 7.29
N ARG A 53 2.00 -4.67 6.61
CA ARG A 53 1.28 -3.83 5.63
C ARG A 53 0.73 -4.60 4.42
N ARG A 54 1.40 -5.66 3.97
CA ARG A 54 0.96 -6.46 2.82
C ARG A 54 -0.17 -7.43 3.16
N HIS A 55 -0.52 -7.59 4.44
CA HIS A 55 -1.59 -8.48 4.87
C HIS A 55 -2.88 -7.69 5.13
N PRO A 56 -3.93 -7.86 4.30
CA PRO A 56 -5.17 -7.05 4.34
C PRO A 56 -6.02 -7.28 5.60
N SER A 57 -5.72 -8.32 6.38
CA SER A 57 -6.39 -8.63 7.65
C SER A 57 -5.99 -7.70 8.81
N ARG A 58 -5.06 -6.75 8.60
CA ARG A 58 -4.67 -5.76 9.61
C ARG A 58 -4.69 -4.34 9.03
N VAL A 59 -5.67 -3.57 9.47
CA VAL A 59 -5.78 -2.13 9.19
C VAL A 59 -4.72 -1.39 10.03
N ASP A 60 -3.73 -0.76 9.39
CA ASP A 60 -2.72 0.05 10.07
C ASP A 60 -3.23 1.49 10.26
N ILE A 61 -4.01 1.71 11.33
CA ILE A 61 -4.70 2.98 11.61
C ILE A 61 -3.71 4.16 11.65
N ASP A 62 -2.57 4.00 12.33
CA ASP A 62 -1.52 5.03 12.41
C ASP A 62 -1.01 5.45 11.03
N PHE A 63 -0.96 4.51 10.08
CA PHE A 63 -0.53 4.78 8.71
C PHE A 63 -1.64 5.45 7.89
N ILE A 64 -2.88 4.96 8.00
CA ILE A 64 -4.04 5.51 7.30
C ILE A 64 -4.30 6.97 7.69
N GLU A 65 -4.21 7.28 8.98
CA GLU A 65 -4.30 8.67 9.48
C GLU A 65 -3.20 9.56 8.90
N SER A 66 -2.02 9.01 8.61
CA SER A 66 -0.90 9.74 8.01
C SER A 66 -1.03 9.95 6.50
N GLU A 67 -1.79 9.08 5.81
CA GLU A 67 -2.10 9.17 4.38
C GLU A 67 -3.24 10.15 4.11
N GLN A 68 -4.32 10.13 4.91
CA GLN A 68 -5.46 11.04 4.77
C GLN A 68 -5.10 12.52 4.98
N ARG A 69 -4.02 12.80 5.70
CA ARG A 69 -3.51 14.15 5.92
C ARG A 69 -2.72 14.73 4.73
N ASP A 70 -2.57 13.98 3.63
CA ASP A 70 -1.88 14.46 2.43
C ASP A 70 -2.84 14.75 1.27
N PRO A 71 -3.17 16.04 1.02
CA PRO A 71 -3.95 16.45 -0.13
C PRO A 71 -3.35 16.00 -1.47
N CYS A 72 -2.03 15.78 -1.55
CA CYS A 72 -1.34 15.36 -2.77
C CYS A 72 -1.41 13.84 -3.00
N LEU A 73 -1.66 13.03 -1.96
CA LEU A 73 -1.75 11.58 -2.10
C LEU A 73 -3.08 11.16 -2.73
N GLY A 74 -4.16 11.92 -2.49
CA GLY A 74 -5.44 11.74 -3.17
C GLY A 74 -5.32 11.78 -4.70
N MET A 75 -4.46 12.67 -5.24
CA MET A 75 -4.15 12.75 -6.67
C MET A 75 -3.38 11.54 -7.21
N ILE A 76 -2.52 10.91 -6.39
CA ILE A 76 -1.75 9.71 -6.78
C ILE A 76 -2.63 8.45 -6.67
N SER A 77 -3.53 8.40 -5.69
CA SER A 77 -4.54 7.34 -5.55
C SER A 77 -5.54 7.38 -6.71
N GLN A 78 -6.00 8.57 -7.11
CA GLN A 78 -6.84 8.76 -8.31
C GLN A 78 -6.13 8.24 -9.57
N ARG A 79 -4.82 8.45 -9.70
CA ARG A 79 -4.04 7.93 -10.82
C ARG A 79 -3.86 6.41 -10.84
N ARG A 80 -4.14 5.73 -9.73
CA ARG A 80 -4.13 4.26 -9.65
C ARG A 80 -5.51 3.66 -9.85
N GLU A 81 -6.57 4.46 -9.70
CA GLU A 81 -7.97 4.08 -9.95
C GLU A 81 -8.46 4.50 -11.35
N GLU A 82 -7.79 5.42 -12.04
CA GLU A 82 -8.17 5.85 -13.41
C GLU A 82 -7.75 4.89 -14.55
N ASP A 83 -7.17 3.71 -14.26
CA ASP A 83 -6.84 2.71 -15.30
C ASP A 83 -7.74 1.47 -15.31
N CYS A 84 -8.92 1.55 -14.70
CA CYS A 84 -10.02 0.69 -15.11
C CYS A 84 -11.30 1.51 -15.06
N SER A 85 -11.78 1.94 -16.23
CA SER A 85 -13.11 2.48 -16.37
C SER A 85 -14.12 1.37 -16.06
N ASP A 86 -14.42 1.19 -14.77
CA ASP A 86 -15.40 0.25 -14.26
C ASP A 86 -16.80 0.78 -14.63
N THR A 87 -17.09 0.71 -15.93
CA THR A 87 -18.43 0.94 -16.46
C THR A 87 -19.23 -0.31 -16.15
N ALA A 88 -20.43 -0.15 -15.60
CA ALA A 88 -21.35 -1.25 -15.30
C ALA A 88 -21.53 -2.21 -16.49
N ALA A 89 -21.43 -1.69 -17.72
CA ALA A 89 -21.44 -2.48 -18.95
C ALA A 89 -20.28 -3.48 -19.07
N GLY A 90 -19.06 -3.11 -18.65
CA GLY A 90 -17.89 -4.01 -18.67
C GLY A 90 -17.97 -5.10 -17.61
N VAL A 91 -18.57 -4.80 -16.45
CA VAL A 91 -18.82 -5.78 -15.39
C VAL A 91 -19.84 -6.82 -15.86
N GLU A 92 -20.89 -6.38 -16.54
CA GLU A 92 -21.95 -7.25 -17.08
C GLU A 92 -21.43 -8.16 -18.20
N GLU A 93 -20.54 -7.66 -19.06
CA GLU A 93 -19.86 -8.45 -20.10
C GLU A 93 -18.92 -9.51 -19.49
N MET A 94 -18.17 -9.16 -18.44
CA MET A 94 -17.27 -10.09 -17.76
C MET A 94 -18.06 -11.19 -17.02
N ILE A 95 -19.23 -10.87 -16.46
CA ILE A 95 -20.14 -11.85 -15.85
C ILE A 95 -20.70 -12.80 -16.92
N ALA A 96 -21.16 -12.25 -18.06
CA ALA A 96 -21.69 -13.06 -19.16
C ALA A 96 -20.63 -14.03 -19.71
N LEU A 97 -19.39 -13.57 -19.90
CA LEU A 97 -18.28 -14.43 -20.33
C LEU A 97 -17.96 -15.52 -19.31
N ARG A 98 -17.99 -15.19 -18.01
CA ARG A 98 -17.78 -16.17 -16.94
C ARG A 98 -18.84 -17.27 -16.95
N ASP A 99 -20.10 -16.91 -17.17
CA ASP A 99 -21.20 -17.87 -17.19
C ASP A 99 -21.15 -18.77 -18.43
N ILE A 100 -20.81 -18.23 -19.61
CA ILE A 100 -20.63 -19.02 -20.84
C ILE A 100 -19.53 -20.07 -20.68
N ILE A 101 -18.40 -19.72 -20.06
CA ILE A 101 -17.31 -20.67 -19.83
C ILE A 101 -17.76 -21.77 -18.86
N ALA A 102 -18.51 -21.42 -17.82
CA ALA A 102 -19.03 -22.38 -16.87
C ALA A 102 -19.96 -23.41 -17.55
N ASP A 103 -20.84 -22.94 -18.43
CA ASP A 103 -21.75 -23.80 -19.21
C ASP A 103 -20.98 -24.69 -20.19
N GLN A 104 -20.00 -24.16 -20.91
CA GLN A 104 -19.17 -24.96 -21.83
C GLN A 104 -18.38 -26.04 -21.11
N VAL A 105 -17.84 -25.75 -19.93
CA VAL A 105 -17.12 -26.73 -19.11
C VAL A 105 -18.07 -27.79 -18.56
N PHE A 106 -19.30 -27.42 -18.22
CA PHE A 106 -20.31 -28.34 -17.73
C PHE A 106 -20.80 -29.31 -18.82
N GLU A 107 -21.09 -28.78 -20.01
CA GLU A 107 -21.51 -29.58 -21.17
C GLU A 107 -20.38 -30.46 -21.72
N ALA A 108 -19.12 -30.00 -21.68
CA ALA A 108 -17.98 -30.82 -22.09
C ALA A 108 -17.69 -32.01 -21.14
N ARG A 109 -18.38 -32.06 -20.00
CA ARG A 109 -18.22 -33.11 -18.98
C ARG A 109 -19.40 -34.09 -18.94
N THR A 110 -20.43 -33.87 -19.77
CA THR A 110 -21.58 -34.76 -19.96
C THR A 110 -21.43 -35.51 -21.28
#